data_AF-A0A7J7WHF9-F1
#
_entry.id   AF-A0A7J7WHF9-F1
#
_cell.length_a   1.000
_cell.length_b   1.000
_cell.length_c   1.000
_cell.angle_alpha   90.00
_cell.angle_beta   90.00
_cell.angle_gamma   90.00
#
_symmetry.space_group_name_H-M   'P 1'
#
loop_
_entity.id
_entity.type
_entity.pdbx_description
1 polymer ?
#
loop_
_entity_poly.entity_id
_entity_poly.type
_entity_poly.pdbx_seq_one_letter_code
_entity_poly.pdbx_strand_id
1 'polypeptide(L)'
;MLSVNNSIFYRPKDKVVHADNARVNFFLPGGDHLVLLNVYTQWAESGSSSQWCYENSVQFRSMCRARDVREQLEGLLERAEVGLSSCQGDYIRVRKAVTAGYFYHTARLTRSGYRTVKQLQTVFIHPNSSLFEEQPRWLLYHELVLTTKEFMRQVLEIESSWLLEVAPHYYKAKG
;
A
#
# COMPACT_ATOMS: atom_id res chain seq x y z
N MET A 1 7.92 -5.57 -0.30
CA MET A 1 7.57 -4.35 0.48
C MET A 1 6.49 -4.60 1.52
N LEU A 2 5.29 -5.09 1.16
CA LEU A 2 4.23 -5.37 2.16
C LEU A 2 4.67 -6.29 3.30
N SER A 3 5.50 -7.31 3.01
CA SER A 3 6.07 -8.24 4.00
C SER A 3 6.95 -7.59 5.09
N VAL A 4 7.36 -6.34 4.92
CA VAL A 4 8.23 -5.61 5.86
C VAL A 4 7.70 -4.19 6.18
N ASN A 5 6.48 -3.86 5.73
CA ASN A 5 5.96 -2.49 5.65
C ASN A 5 6.02 -1.70 6.96
N ASN A 6 5.74 -2.36 8.09
CA ASN A 6 5.68 -1.78 9.42
C ASN A 6 7.05 -1.30 9.94
N SER A 7 8.13 -1.64 9.23
CA SER A 7 9.51 -1.28 9.60
C SER A 7 10.22 -0.43 8.56
N ILE A 8 9.60 -0.07 7.42
CA ILE A 8 10.31 0.64 6.36
C ILE A 8 10.69 2.06 6.77
N PHE A 9 9.73 2.82 7.30
CA PHE A 9 9.97 4.18 7.77
C PHE A 9 10.27 4.15 9.25
N TYR A 10 11.35 4.81 9.67
CA TYR A 10 11.64 5.02 11.09
C TYR A 10 11.46 6.48 11.46
N ARG A 11 10.92 6.70 12.67
CA ARG A 11 10.52 8.03 13.15
C ARG A 11 11.09 8.25 14.55
N PRO A 12 12.38 8.64 14.67
CA PRO A 12 12.99 8.93 15.96
C PRO A 12 12.27 10.09 16.66
N LYS A 13 12.11 10.03 17.99
CA LYS A 13 11.36 11.05 18.75
C LYS A 13 11.99 12.45 18.64
N ASP A 14 13.30 12.51 18.51
CA ASP A 14 14.11 13.72 18.35
C ASP A 14 14.14 14.25 16.90
N LYS A 15 13.71 13.46 15.91
CA LYS A 15 13.77 13.80 14.47
C LYS A 15 12.43 13.64 13.76
N VAL A 16 11.33 13.76 14.50
CA VAL A 16 9.96 13.56 13.99
C VAL A 16 9.68 14.36 12.72
N VAL A 17 9.94 15.69 12.75
CA VAL A 17 9.64 16.57 11.63
C VAL A 17 10.45 16.19 10.38
N HIS A 18 11.72 15.82 10.56
CA HIS A 18 12.58 15.40 9.46
C HIS A 18 12.10 14.08 8.84
N ALA A 19 11.75 13.09 9.68
CA ALA A 19 11.25 11.80 9.22
C ALA A 19 9.89 11.93 8.51
N ASP A 20 8.99 12.77 9.02
CA ASP A 20 7.69 13.02 8.40
C ASP A 20 7.86 13.73 7.05
N ASN A 21 8.72 14.74 6.96
CA ASN A 21 9.02 15.42 5.70
C ASN A 21 9.66 14.49 4.67
N ALA A 22 10.62 13.65 5.07
CA ALA A 22 11.23 12.67 4.20
C ALA A 22 10.18 11.68 3.66
N ARG A 23 9.23 11.27 4.49
CA ARG A 23 8.15 10.37 4.09
C ARG A 23 7.21 11.00 3.07
N VAL A 24 6.86 12.28 3.21
CA VAL A 24 5.98 13.00 2.28
C VAL A 24 6.56 13.03 0.87
N ASN A 25 7.89 13.07 0.71
CA ASN A 25 8.54 13.03 -0.61
C ASN A 25 8.25 11.74 -1.41
N PHE A 26 7.79 10.68 -0.74
CA PHE A 26 7.42 9.43 -1.40
C PHE A 26 5.95 9.34 -1.76
N PHE A 27 5.12 10.30 -1.35
CA PHE A 27 3.69 10.26 -1.58
C PHE A 27 3.38 10.29 -3.06
N LEU A 28 2.59 9.32 -3.50
CA LEU A 28 2.05 9.25 -4.85
C LEU A 28 0.53 9.25 -4.76
N PRO A 29 -0.17 9.94 -5.68
CA PRO A 29 -1.62 9.88 -5.78
C PRO A 29 -2.10 8.43 -5.86
N GLY A 30 -3.17 8.12 -5.14
CA GLY A 30 -3.78 6.79 -5.11
C GLY A 30 -3.41 5.93 -3.91
N GLY A 31 -2.34 6.25 -3.17
CA GLY A 31 -2.17 5.79 -1.78
C GLY A 31 -0.95 4.93 -1.48
N ASP A 32 -0.98 4.31 -0.30
CA ASP A 32 0.20 3.81 0.41
C ASP A 32 0.93 2.68 -0.33
N HIS A 33 0.21 1.85 -1.09
CA HIS A 33 0.84 0.80 -1.89
C HIS A 33 1.76 1.39 -2.97
N LEU A 34 1.39 2.55 -3.54
CA LEU A 34 2.21 3.25 -4.51
C LEU A 34 3.38 3.97 -3.83
N VAL A 35 3.20 4.46 -2.60
CA VAL A 35 4.30 4.98 -1.77
C VAL A 35 5.36 3.90 -1.54
N LEU A 36 4.94 2.68 -1.22
CA LEU A 36 5.86 1.54 -1.04
C LEU A 36 6.61 1.19 -2.33
N LEU A 37 5.94 1.26 -3.48
CA LEU A 37 6.57 1.08 -4.78
C LEU A 37 7.61 2.18 -5.03
N ASN A 38 7.26 3.44 -4.80
CA ASN A 38 8.12 4.60 -5.01
C ASN A 38 9.40 4.53 -4.18
N VAL A 39 9.29 4.23 -2.88
CA VAL A 39 10.46 4.06 -1.99
C VAL A 39 11.38 2.96 -2.51
N TYR A 40 10.82 1.82 -2.92
CA TYR A 40 11.64 0.71 -3.43
C TYR A 40 12.36 1.08 -4.71
N THR A 41 11.66 1.71 -5.66
CA THR A 41 12.22 2.14 -6.93
C THR A 41 13.37 3.14 -6.73
N GLN A 42 13.15 4.21 -5.96
CA GLN A 42 14.19 5.21 -5.70
C GLN A 42 15.40 4.61 -4.97
N TRP A 43 15.17 3.72 -3.99
CA TRP A 43 16.27 3.04 -3.31
C TRP A 43 17.06 2.13 -4.26
N ALA A 44 16.38 1.38 -5.13
CA ALA A 44 17.04 0.54 -6.13
C ALA A 44 17.87 1.37 -7.12
N GLU A 45 17.32 2.49 -7.60
CA GLU A 45 17.99 3.44 -8.50
C GLU A 45 19.19 4.14 -7.83
N SER A 46 19.17 4.31 -6.51
CA SER A 46 20.31 4.80 -5.73
C SER A 46 21.48 3.80 -5.62
N GLY A 47 21.39 2.63 -6.27
CA GLY A 47 22.36 1.54 -6.13
C GLY A 47 22.21 0.78 -4.82
N SER A 48 20.99 0.69 -4.27
CA SER A 48 20.71 0.07 -2.97
C SER A 48 21.52 0.69 -1.82
N SER A 49 21.71 2.01 -1.83
CA SER A 49 22.59 2.72 -0.91
C SER A 49 22.08 2.74 0.53
N SER A 50 22.96 2.42 1.48
CA SER A 50 22.68 2.57 2.92
C SER A 50 22.64 4.04 3.35
N GLN A 51 23.47 4.88 2.73
CA GLN A 51 23.49 6.33 2.96
C GLN A 51 22.16 6.97 2.52
N TRP A 52 21.65 6.58 1.35
CA TRP A 52 20.35 7.04 0.86
C TRP A 52 19.22 6.67 1.84
N CYS A 53 19.25 5.45 2.39
CA CYS A 53 18.29 5.04 3.41
C CYS A 53 18.35 5.93 4.66
N TYR A 54 19.56 6.26 5.14
CA TYR A 54 19.74 7.14 6.29
C TYR A 54 19.15 8.54 6.03
N GLU A 55 19.49 9.15 4.91
CA GLU A 55 19.04 10.49 4.51
C GLU A 55 17.53 10.59 4.31
N ASN A 56 16.89 9.50 3.87
CA ASN A 56 15.45 9.45 3.60
C ASN A 56 14.62 8.85 4.74
N SER A 57 15.21 8.64 5.92
CA SER A 57 14.52 8.04 7.07
C SER A 57 13.90 6.65 6.78
N VAL A 58 14.59 5.86 5.94
CA VAL A 58 14.24 4.48 5.56
C VAL A 58 15.16 3.46 6.24
N GLN A 59 14.60 2.34 6.69
CA GLN A 59 15.35 1.26 7.31
C GLN A 59 16.03 0.37 6.28
N PHE A 60 17.36 0.48 6.19
CA PHE A 60 18.17 -0.29 5.23
C PHE A 60 17.95 -1.80 5.33
N ARG A 61 17.94 -2.37 6.54
CA ARG A 61 17.72 -3.82 6.75
C ARG A 61 16.38 -4.29 6.18
N SER A 62 15.34 -3.48 6.31
CA SER A 62 14.01 -3.80 5.77
C SER A 62 14.00 -3.76 4.25
N MET A 63 14.75 -2.82 3.64
CA MET A 63 14.90 -2.75 2.19
C MET A 63 15.68 -3.94 1.62
N CYS A 64 16.78 -4.34 2.26
CA CYS A 64 17.52 -5.56 1.88
C CYS A 64 16.59 -6.78 1.91
N ARG A 65 15.86 -6.97 3.02
CA ARG A 65 14.90 -8.09 3.13
C ARG A 65 13.80 -8.01 2.07
N ALA A 66 13.32 -6.81 1.72
CA ALA A 66 12.33 -6.64 0.66
C ALA A 66 12.89 -7.04 -0.71
N ARG A 67 14.15 -6.72 -1.00
CA ARG A 67 14.86 -7.14 -2.22
C ARG A 67 15.01 -8.65 -2.26
N ASP A 68 15.48 -9.28 -1.20
CA ASP A 68 15.69 -10.73 -1.15
C ASP A 68 14.37 -11.49 -1.37
N VAL A 69 13.26 -11.01 -0.78
CA VAL A 69 11.92 -11.58 -1.02
C VAL A 69 11.47 -11.36 -2.47
N ARG A 70 11.77 -10.20 -3.07
CA ARG A 70 11.45 -9.92 -4.48
C ARG A 70 12.19 -10.87 -5.41
N GLU A 71 13.49 -11.09 -5.19
CA GLU A 71 14.31 -12.02 -5.98
C GLU A 71 13.77 -13.46 -5.88
N GLN A 72 13.35 -13.89 -4.69
CA GLN A 72 12.71 -15.20 -4.51
C GLN A 72 11.38 -15.33 -5.28
N LEU A 73 10.56 -14.27 -5.27
CA LEU A 73 9.31 -14.23 -6.03
C LEU A 73 9.57 -14.23 -7.54
N GLU A 74 10.58 -13.51 -8.03
CA GLU A 74 10.97 -13.53 -9.44
C GLU A 74 11.35 -14.95 -9.90
N GLY A 75 12.16 -15.67 -9.11
CA GLY A 75 12.50 -17.05 -9.43
C GLY A 75 11.30 -18.01 -9.36
N LEU A 76 10.29 -17.73 -8.54
CA LEU A 76 9.03 -18.48 -8.52
C LEU A 76 8.18 -18.20 -9.76
N LEU A 77 8.09 -16.95 -10.18
CA LEU A 77 7.35 -16.56 -11.39
C LEU A 77 7.96 -17.18 -12.64
N GLU A 78 9.29 -17.21 -12.75
CA GLU A 78 10.00 -17.87 -13.84
C GLU A 78 9.66 -19.37 -13.91
N ARG A 79 9.71 -20.08 -12.78
CA ARG A 79 9.33 -21.51 -12.71
C ARG A 79 7.87 -21.77 -13.02
N ALA A 80 7.00 -20.78 -12.79
CA ALA A 80 5.57 -20.85 -13.09
C ALA A 80 5.24 -20.33 -14.51
N GLU A 81 6.26 -20.00 -15.32
CA GLU A 81 6.12 -19.44 -16.67
C GLU A 81 5.31 -18.14 -16.70
N VAL A 82 5.34 -17.37 -15.61
CA VAL A 82 4.69 -16.06 -15.52
C VAL A 82 5.69 -14.98 -15.92
N GLY A 83 5.52 -14.44 -17.12
CA GLY A 83 6.38 -13.38 -17.64
C GLY A 83 6.34 -12.10 -16.81
N LEU A 84 7.50 -11.50 -16.58
CA LEU A 84 7.60 -10.18 -15.96
C LEU A 84 7.07 -9.12 -16.91
N SER A 85 6.21 -8.24 -16.41
CA SER A 85 5.66 -7.12 -17.16
C SER A 85 5.67 -5.84 -16.31
N SER A 86 5.74 -4.69 -17.00
CA SER A 86 5.69 -3.37 -16.37
C SER A 86 4.60 -2.53 -17.03
N CYS A 87 3.97 -1.68 -16.23
CA CYS A 87 2.93 -0.75 -16.66
C CYS A 87 3.47 0.63 -17.08
N GLN A 88 4.80 0.84 -17.05
CA GLN A 88 5.47 2.08 -17.50
C GLN A 88 4.83 3.37 -16.94
N GLY A 89 4.49 3.38 -15.65
CA GLY A 89 3.91 4.54 -14.96
C GLY A 89 2.37 4.58 -14.95
N ASP A 90 1.68 3.62 -15.58
CA ASP A 90 0.22 3.49 -15.45
C ASP A 90 -0.16 2.86 -14.10
N TYR A 91 -0.27 3.71 -13.08
CA TYR A 91 -0.64 3.30 -11.72
C TYR A 91 -2.07 2.77 -11.61
N ILE A 92 -2.96 2.96 -12.59
CA ILE A 92 -4.29 2.34 -12.57
C ILE A 92 -4.15 0.82 -12.66
N ARG A 93 -3.26 0.30 -13.51
CA ARG A 93 -3.02 -1.15 -13.63
C ARG A 93 -2.50 -1.75 -12.34
N VAL A 94 -1.59 -1.05 -11.64
CA VAL A 94 -1.09 -1.47 -10.33
C VAL A 94 -2.24 -1.53 -9.33
N ARG A 95 -3.08 -0.49 -9.26
CA ARG A 95 -4.23 -0.46 -8.35
C ARG A 95 -5.24 -1.56 -8.66
N LYS A 96 -5.55 -1.82 -9.93
CA LYS A 96 -6.42 -2.94 -10.33
C LYS A 96 -5.83 -4.30 -9.94
N ALA A 97 -4.52 -4.51 -10.13
CA ALA A 97 -3.85 -5.74 -9.73
C ALA A 97 -3.91 -5.97 -8.20
N VAL A 98 -3.65 -4.93 -7.40
CA VAL A 98 -3.82 -5.01 -5.94
C VAL A 98 -5.28 -5.27 -5.58
N THR A 99 -6.22 -4.59 -6.24
CA THR A 99 -7.66 -4.80 -6.04
C THR A 99 -8.07 -6.24 -6.32
N ALA A 100 -7.52 -6.89 -7.35
CA ALA A 100 -7.81 -8.29 -7.66
C ALA A 100 -7.35 -9.25 -6.54
N GLY A 101 -6.25 -8.95 -5.84
CA GLY A 101 -5.79 -9.74 -4.70
C GLY A 101 -6.49 -9.41 -3.38
N TYR A 102 -6.90 -8.15 -3.19
CA TYR A 102 -7.46 -7.62 -1.94
C TYR A 102 -8.93 -7.22 -2.06
N PHE A 103 -9.66 -7.73 -3.05
CA PHE A 103 -11.05 -7.33 -3.32
C PHE A 103 -11.97 -7.49 -2.10
N TYR A 104 -11.61 -8.36 -1.16
CA TYR A 104 -12.38 -8.60 0.04
C TYR A 104 -12.08 -7.60 1.17
N HIS A 105 -10.93 -6.92 1.15
CA HIS A 105 -10.52 -5.89 2.10
C HIS A 105 -10.86 -4.49 1.59
N THR A 106 -12.15 -4.21 1.43
CA THR A 106 -12.62 -2.94 0.87
C THR A 106 -13.49 -2.19 1.86
N ALA A 107 -13.41 -0.86 1.80
CA ALA A 107 -14.22 0.02 2.62
C ALA A 107 -14.71 1.22 1.82
N ARG A 108 -15.89 1.72 2.20
CA ARG A 108 -16.53 2.87 1.57
C ARG A 108 -16.68 4.00 2.59
N LEU A 109 -16.42 5.23 2.16
CA LEU A 109 -16.65 6.41 2.97
C LEU A 109 -18.14 6.57 3.30
N THR A 110 -18.41 6.97 4.54
CA THR A 110 -19.73 7.27 5.10
C THR A 110 -19.66 8.58 5.89
N ARG A 111 -20.80 9.04 6.44
CA ARG A 111 -20.83 10.26 7.27
C ARG A 111 -20.03 10.14 8.58
N SER A 112 -19.76 8.92 9.05
CA SER A 112 -19.13 8.65 10.36
C SER A 112 -17.76 7.97 10.23
N GLY A 113 -17.08 8.11 9.09
CA GLY A 113 -15.84 7.40 8.77
C GLY A 113 -16.05 6.37 7.66
N TYR A 114 -15.29 5.30 7.64
CA TYR A 114 -15.42 4.25 6.63
C TYR A 114 -16.21 3.06 7.16
N ARG A 115 -16.86 2.33 6.24
CA ARG A 115 -17.53 1.08 6.54
C ARG A 115 -17.00 -0.02 5.65
N THR A 116 -16.51 -1.11 6.24
CA THR A 116 -16.06 -2.28 5.48
C THR A 116 -17.23 -2.90 4.73
N VAL A 117 -16.98 -3.40 3.52
CA VAL A 117 -18.08 -3.92 2.69
C VAL A 117 -18.65 -5.20 3.27
N LYS A 118 -17.80 -6.11 3.75
CA LYS A 118 -18.26 -7.41 4.22
C LYS A 118 -18.88 -7.36 5.61
N GLN A 119 -18.10 -6.94 6.60
CA GLN A 119 -18.51 -6.99 8.01
C GLN A 119 -19.34 -5.78 8.41
N LEU A 120 -19.47 -4.78 7.53
CA LEU A 120 -20.20 -3.55 7.81
C LEU A 120 -19.65 -2.82 9.05
N GLN A 121 -18.37 -3.00 9.31
CA GLN A 121 -17.66 -2.51 10.49
C GLN A 121 -17.18 -1.07 10.27
N THR A 122 -17.28 -0.24 11.30
CA THR A 122 -16.82 1.15 11.24
C THR A 122 -15.32 1.20 11.47
N VAL A 123 -14.58 1.71 10.49
CA VAL A 123 -13.12 1.77 10.46
C VAL A 123 -12.67 3.15 10.00
N PHE A 124 -11.41 3.50 10.28
CA PHE A 124 -10.85 4.81 9.95
C PHE A 124 -9.52 4.66 9.21
N ILE A 125 -9.17 5.59 8.33
CA ILE A 125 -7.81 5.62 7.75
C ILE A 125 -6.81 5.90 8.89
N HIS A 126 -5.74 5.13 8.97
CA HIS A 126 -4.69 5.38 9.95
C HIS A 126 -4.00 6.73 9.67
N PRO A 127 -3.69 7.57 10.68
CA PRO A 127 -3.09 8.90 10.50
C PRO A 127 -1.78 8.95 9.71
N ASN A 128 -1.06 7.83 9.66
CA ASN A 128 0.20 7.72 8.91
C ASN A 128 0.01 7.43 7.42
N SER A 129 -1.22 7.29 6.94
CA SER A 129 -1.48 7.05 5.52
C SER A 129 -1.30 8.33 4.71
N SER A 130 -0.81 8.17 3.48
CA SER A 130 -0.82 9.23 2.45
C SER A 130 -2.23 9.70 2.09
N LEU A 131 -3.25 8.87 2.32
CA LEU A 131 -4.66 9.19 2.02
C LEU A 131 -5.44 9.71 3.24
N PHE A 132 -4.77 10.03 4.35
CA PHE A 132 -5.44 10.47 5.58
C PHE A 132 -6.30 11.73 5.38
N GLU A 133 -5.78 12.70 4.63
CA GLU A 133 -6.48 13.96 4.33
C GLU A 133 -7.42 13.82 3.12
N GLU A 134 -7.00 13.10 2.07
CA GLU A 134 -7.77 12.99 0.82
C GLU A 134 -9.10 12.25 0.98
N GLN A 135 -9.15 11.25 1.87
CA GLN A 135 -10.35 10.45 2.17
C GLN A 135 -11.16 10.04 0.92
N PRO A 136 -10.60 9.21 0.03
CA PRO A 136 -11.29 8.79 -1.18
C PRO A 136 -12.56 8.01 -0.86
N ARG A 137 -13.56 8.10 -1.74
CA ARG A 137 -14.89 7.48 -1.55
C ARG A 137 -14.82 5.97 -1.36
N TRP A 138 -13.91 5.32 -2.08
CA TRP A 138 -13.68 3.88 -2.07
C TRP A 138 -12.19 3.59 -1.96
N LEU A 139 -11.86 2.64 -1.10
CA LEU A 139 -10.48 2.20 -0.92
C LEU A 139 -10.44 0.70 -0.59
N LEU A 140 -9.27 0.12 -0.80
CA LEU A 140 -8.86 -1.14 -0.19
C LEU A 140 -7.90 -0.87 0.96
N TYR A 141 -7.78 -1.83 1.87
CA TYR A 141 -6.80 -1.81 2.96
C TYR A 141 -6.02 -3.13 3.02
N HIS A 142 -4.78 -3.07 3.52
CA HIS A 142 -3.97 -4.27 3.72
C HIS A 142 -4.34 -4.99 5.03
N GLU A 143 -4.41 -4.23 6.12
CA GLU A 143 -4.68 -4.76 7.46
C GLU A 143 -5.54 -3.79 8.29
N LEU A 144 -6.20 -4.34 9.30
CA LEU A 144 -6.90 -3.59 10.35
C LEU A 144 -6.06 -3.67 11.64
N VAL A 145 -5.93 -2.53 12.32
CA VAL A 145 -5.24 -2.44 13.60
C VAL A 145 -6.15 -1.78 14.62
N LEU A 146 -6.46 -2.52 15.68
CA LEU A 146 -7.25 -2.01 16.81
C LEU A 146 -6.32 -1.33 17.83
N THR A 147 -6.58 -0.05 18.09
CA THR A 147 -5.94 0.70 19.19
C THR A 147 -7.03 1.37 20.02
N THR A 148 -7.18 2.70 19.94
CA THR A 148 -8.33 3.44 20.50
C THR A 148 -9.58 3.30 19.62
N LYS A 149 -9.36 3.18 18.31
CA LYS A 149 -10.35 2.85 17.29
C LYS A 149 -9.73 1.82 16.35
N GLU A 150 -10.54 1.28 15.47
CA GLU A 150 -10.07 0.39 14.43
C GLU A 150 -9.61 1.17 13.20
N PHE A 151 -8.33 1.01 12.87
CA PHE A 151 -7.69 1.75 11.79
C PHE A 151 -7.27 0.82 10.65
N MET A 152 -7.55 1.24 9.43
CA MET A 152 -7.05 0.65 8.20
C MET A 152 -5.62 1.13 7.94
N ARG A 153 -4.71 0.20 7.67
CA ARG A 153 -3.32 0.49 7.28
C ARG A 153 -3.03 0.05 5.86
N GLN A 154 -2.11 0.79 5.23
CA GLN A 154 -1.72 0.64 3.82
C GLN A 154 -2.96 0.68 2.93
N VAL A 155 -3.59 1.85 2.86
CA VAL A 155 -4.80 2.02 2.05
C VAL A 155 -4.44 2.40 0.62
N LEU A 156 -5.30 2.03 -0.32
CA LEU A 156 -5.16 2.36 -1.74
C LEU A 156 -6.54 2.73 -2.28
N GLU A 157 -6.65 3.88 -2.93
CA GLU A 157 -7.87 4.31 -3.60
C GLU A 157 -8.23 3.35 -4.74
N ILE A 158 -9.52 3.06 -4.87
CA ILE A 158 -10.06 2.25 -5.96
C ILE A 158 -11.34 2.84 -6.52
N GLU A 159 -11.68 2.48 -7.75
CA GLU A 159 -13.04 2.67 -8.26
C GLU A 159 -13.91 1.45 -7.92
N SER A 160 -15.17 1.69 -7.58
CA SER A 160 -16.10 0.60 -7.26
C SER A 160 -16.39 -0.31 -8.45
N SER A 161 -16.29 0.19 -9.67
CA SER A 161 -16.43 -0.58 -10.92
C SER A 161 -15.43 -1.74 -10.98
N TRP A 162 -14.20 -1.52 -10.51
CA TRP A 162 -13.14 -2.53 -10.56
C TRP A 162 -13.48 -3.76 -9.71
N LEU A 163 -14.24 -3.61 -8.63
CA LEU A 163 -14.68 -4.73 -7.78
C LEU A 163 -15.61 -5.69 -8.54
N LEU A 164 -16.47 -5.15 -9.40
CA LEU A 164 -17.33 -5.95 -10.27
C LEU A 164 -16.55 -6.60 -11.42
N GLU A 165 -15.48 -5.95 -11.88
CA GLU A 165 -14.57 -6.50 -12.90
C GLU A 165 -13.75 -7.67 -12.36
N VAL A 166 -13.09 -7.50 -11.21
CA VAL A 166 -12.12 -8.48 -10.68
C VAL A 166 -12.76 -9.58 -9.84
N ALA A 167 -13.88 -9.30 -9.18
CA ALA A 167 -14.55 -10.26 -8.29
C ALA A 167 -16.08 -10.24 -8.49
N PRO A 168 -16.59 -10.47 -9.72
CA PRO A 168 -18.02 -10.47 -10.00
C PRO A 168 -18.79 -11.50 -9.18
N HIS A 169 -18.17 -12.65 -8.88
CA HIS A 169 -18.74 -13.72 -8.06
C HIS A 169 -19.03 -13.29 -6.62
N TYR A 170 -18.34 -12.27 -6.13
CA TYR A 170 -18.48 -11.74 -4.77
C TYR A 170 -19.40 -10.51 -4.73
N TYR A 171 -19.27 -9.62 -5.72
CA TYR A 171 -19.92 -8.30 -5.71
C TYR A 171 -21.23 -8.20 -6.49
N LYS A 172 -21.58 -9.18 -7.35
CA LYS A 172 -22.91 -9.21 -7.95
C LYS A 172 -23.93 -9.63 -6.90
N ALA A 173 -25.00 -8.86 -6.76
CA ALA A 173 -26.17 -9.30 -6.02
C ALA A 173 -26.71 -10.59 -6.66
N LYS A 174 -27.01 -11.61 -5.85
CA LYS A 174 -27.86 -12.70 -6.31
C LYS A 174 -29.20 -12.07 -6.64
N GLY A 175 -29.56 -12.07 -7.92
CA GLY A 175 -30.90 -11.74 -8.37
C GLY A 175 -31.93 -12.68 -7.78
#